data_AF-A0A0K9Y1Q7-F1
#
_entry.id   AF-A0A0K9Y1Q7-F1
#
_cell.length_a   1.000
_cell.length_b   1.000
_cell.length_c   1.000
_cell.angle_alpha   90.00
_cell.angle_beta   90.00
_cell.angle_gamma   90.00
#
_symmetry.space_group_name_H-M   'P 1'
#
loop_
_entity.id
_entity.type
_entity.pdbx_description
1 polymer ?
#
loop_
_entity_poly.entity_id
_entity_poly.type
_entity_poly.pdbx_seq_one_letter_code
_entity_poly.pdbx_strand_id
1 'polypeptide(L)'
;MLFENRAKKDLETYRKVQFEVKDFIRNNKDTNDEKKDISITAAEDGKLYAVHTRFHYVGELQPLIGEKEYQKFLNPISVNEEQTENRTENNEKTELINAVNEMLFEWMKSSGTTKDPSEKELKKRRKKSR
;
A
#
# COMPACT_ATOMS: atom_id res chain seq x y z
N MET A 1 -19.66 9.43 -12.28
CA MET A 1 -18.38 9.35 -13.05
C MET A 1 -18.70 9.09 -14.52
N LEU A 2 -18.05 9.77 -15.46
CA LEU A 2 -18.30 9.67 -16.92
C LEU A 2 -17.53 8.52 -17.59
N PHE A 3 -16.61 7.87 -16.87
CA PHE A 3 -15.76 6.80 -17.38
C PHE A 3 -15.99 5.52 -16.57
N GLU A 4 -16.38 4.45 -17.26
CA GLU A 4 -16.62 3.13 -16.67
C GLU A 4 -15.85 2.07 -17.46
N ASN A 5 -15.35 1.04 -16.76
CA ASN A 5 -14.79 -0.14 -17.40
C ASN A 5 -15.92 -0.96 -18.03
N ARG A 6 -16.21 -0.71 -19.31
CA ARG A 6 -17.28 -1.40 -20.05
C ARG A 6 -17.18 -2.94 -20.06
N ALA A 7 -15.98 -3.49 -19.88
CA ALA A 7 -15.72 -4.93 -19.87
C ALA A 7 -14.54 -5.28 -18.95
N LYS A 8 -14.47 -6.54 -18.51
CA LYS A 8 -13.28 -7.10 -17.85
C LYS A 8 -12.11 -7.03 -18.84
N LYS A 9 -11.08 -6.27 -18.49
CA LYS A 9 -9.88 -6.13 -19.30
C LYS A 9 -9.04 -7.42 -19.24
N ASP A 10 -8.31 -7.69 -20.30
CA ASP A 10 -7.33 -8.77 -20.31
C ASP A 10 -6.26 -8.54 -19.24
N LEU A 11 -5.75 -9.64 -18.69
CA LEU A 11 -4.73 -9.60 -17.65
C LEU A 11 -3.47 -8.86 -18.13
N GLU A 12 -3.11 -9.00 -19.40
CA GLU A 12 -1.99 -8.30 -20.00
C GLU A 12 -2.19 -6.79 -20.02
N THR A 13 -3.38 -6.33 -20.39
CA THR A 13 -3.72 -4.90 -20.37
C THR A 13 -3.70 -4.36 -18.95
N TYR A 14 -4.24 -5.11 -17.99
CA TYR A 14 -4.20 -4.73 -16.58
C TYR A 14 -2.76 -4.58 -16.08
N ARG A 15 -1.87 -5.53 -16.41
CA ARG A 15 -0.44 -5.46 -16.03
C ARG A 15 0.28 -4.27 -16.66
N LYS A 16 -0.03 -3.95 -17.93
CA LYS A 16 0.51 -2.76 -18.60
C LYS A 16 0.06 -1.48 -17.90
N VAL A 17 -1.24 -1.35 -17.63
CA VAL A 17 -1.80 -0.22 -16.86
C VAL A 17 -1.14 -0.11 -15.50
N GLN A 18 -1.01 -1.22 -14.77
CA GLN A 18 -0.36 -1.25 -13.46
C GLN A 18 1.08 -0.74 -13.55
N PHE A 19 1.85 -1.18 -14.54
CA PHE A 19 3.23 -0.75 -14.74
C PHE A 19 3.32 0.74 -15.07
N GLU A 20 2.55 1.21 -16.06
CA GLU A 20 2.56 2.63 -16.47
C GLU A 20 2.11 3.56 -15.32
N VAL A 21 1.12 3.15 -14.51
CA VAL A 21 0.69 3.94 -13.34
C VAL A 21 1.76 3.96 -12.24
N LYS A 22 2.43 2.84 -11.99
CA LYS A 22 3.54 2.78 -11.02
C LYS A 22 4.71 3.66 -11.46
N ASP A 23 5.07 3.60 -12.73
CA ASP A 23 6.12 4.43 -13.30
C ASP A 23 5.74 5.91 -13.25
N PHE A 24 4.48 6.25 -13.52
CA PHE A 24 3.98 7.61 -13.37
C PHE A 24 4.15 8.15 -11.94
N ILE A 25 3.84 7.33 -10.92
CA ILE A 25 3.98 7.73 -9.51
C ILE A 25 5.45 7.83 -9.08
N ARG A 26 6.32 6.92 -9.57
CA ARG A 26 7.75 6.92 -9.23
C ARG A 26 8.50 8.06 -9.91
N ASN A 27 8.17 8.34 -11.17
CA ASN A 27 8.83 9.33 -12.01
C ASN A 27 8.13 10.69 -11.97
N ASN A 28 7.47 11.02 -10.85
CA ASN A 28 6.65 12.23 -10.64
C ASN A 28 7.43 13.57 -10.76
N LYS A 29 8.65 13.55 -11.30
CA LYS A 29 9.57 14.69 -11.46
C LYS A 29 9.62 15.28 -12.87
N ASP A 30 9.22 14.55 -13.92
CA ASP A 30 9.22 15.14 -15.26
C ASP A 30 7.85 15.75 -15.58
N THR A 31 7.74 16.98 -15.10
CA THR A 31 6.78 18.02 -15.45
C THR A 31 6.84 18.34 -16.95
N ASN A 32 5.66 18.53 -17.55
CA ASN A 32 5.43 19.15 -18.87
C ASN A 32 5.52 18.25 -20.10
N ASP A 33 4.81 17.12 -20.11
CA ASP A 33 4.39 16.53 -21.39
C ASP A 33 2.87 16.43 -21.42
N GLU A 34 2.26 17.16 -22.35
CA GLU A 34 0.84 17.25 -22.68
C GLU A 34 0.23 15.91 -23.15
N LYS A 35 0.96 14.80 -22.97
CA LYS A 35 0.64 13.44 -23.43
C LYS A 35 0.63 12.41 -22.30
N LYS A 36 0.33 12.81 -21.06
CA LYS A 36 0.12 11.83 -20.00
C LYS A 36 -1.27 11.23 -20.15
N ASP A 37 -1.30 10.01 -20.69
CA ASP A 37 -2.50 9.16 -20.78
C ASP A 37 -3.04 8.73 -19.40
N ILE A 38 -2.43 9.17 -18.30
CA ILE A 38 -2.72 8.75 -16.92
C ILE A 38 -3.03 9.97 -16.07
N SER A 39 -4.16 9.92 -15.36
CA SER A 39 -4.56 10.90 -14.36
C SER A 39 -4.99 10.21 -13.07
N ILE A 40 -4.69 10.82 -11.94
CA ILE A 40 -5.12 10.36 -10.61
C ILE A 40 -6.17 11.34 -10.11
N THR A 41 -7.32 10.83 -9.69
CA THR A 41 -8.45 11.64 -9.23
C THR A 41 -8.89 11.18 -7.85
N ALA A 42 -9.24 12.12 -6.98
CA ALA A 42 -9.84 11.84 -5.69
C ALA A 42 -11.36 11.86 -5.81
N ALA A 43 -12.02 10.83 -5.28
CA ALA A 43 -13.47 10.81 -5.11
C ALA A 43 -13.86 11.48 -3.78
N GLU A 44 -15.15 11.83 -3.65
CA GLU A 44 -15.73 12.42 -2.44
C GLU A 44 -15.57 11.51 -1.21
N ASP A 45 -15.57 10.18 -1.43
CA ASP A 45 -15.34 9.17 -0.41
C ASP A 45 -13.89 9.12 0.12
N GLY A 46 -13.00 10.01 -0.34
CA GLY A 46 -11.58 10.03 -0.01
C GLY A 46 -10.76 8.95 -0.72
N LYS A 47 -11.38 8.17 -1.60
CA LYS A 47 -10.72 7.15 -2.43
C LYS A 47 -10.01 7.77 -3.62
N LEU A 48 -8.81 7.28 -3.93
CA LEU A 48 -8.06 7.67 -5.12
C LEU A 48 -8.30 6.68 -6.26
N TYR A 49 -8.53 7.21 -7.45
CA TYR A 49 -8.74 6.44 -8.67
C TYR A 49 -7.68 6.80 -9.71
N ALA A 50 -7.15 5.77 -10.38
CA ALA A 50 -6.32 5.91 -11.56
C ALA A 50 -7.20 5.83 -12.81
N VAL A 51 -7.08 6.83 -13.67
CA VAL A 51 -7.75 6.90 -14.97
C VAL A 51 -6.69 6.85 -16.05
N HIS A 52 -6.80 5.84 -16.91
CA HIS A 52 -5.93 5.64 -18.06
C HIS A 52 -6.70 5.84 -19.36
N THR A 53 -6.40 6.91 -20.08
CA THR A 53 -7.06 7.31 -21.33
C THR A 53 -6.79 6.31 -22.44
N ARG A 54 -5.53 5.94 -22.68
CA ARG A 54 -5.13 4.97 -23.73
C ARG A 54 -5.78 3.59 -23.58
N PHE A 55 -5.73 2.99 -22.39
CA PHE A 55 -6.31 1.66 -22.16
C PHE A 55 -7.79 1.70 -21.74
N HIS A 56 -8.38 2.89 -21.63
CA HIS A 56 -9.76 3.09 -21.17
C HIS A 56 -10.02 2.32 -19.88
N TYR A 57 -9.18 2.56 -18.89
CA TYR A 57 -9.21 1.88 -17.60
C TYR A 57 -9.44 2.89 -16.48
N VAL A 58 -10.39 2.60 -15.61
CA VAL A 58 -10.63 3.34 -14.37
C VAL A 58 -10.65 2.34 -13.22
N GLY A 59 -9.85 2.57 -12.18
CA GLY A 59 -9.81 1.68 -11.04
C GLY A 59 -9.25 2.35 -9.80
N GLU A 60 -9.54 1.79 -8.63
CA GLU A 60 -8.99 2.26 -7.37
C GLU A 60 -7.45 2.16 -7.41
N LEU A 61 -6.78 3.21 -6.93
CA LEU A 61 -5.33 3.32 -6.99
C LEU A 61 -4.64 2.30 -6.07
N GLN A 62 -5.18 2.11 -4.87
CA GLN A 62 -4.62 1.22 -3.84
C GLN A 62 -4.42 -0.24 -4.33
N PRO A 63 -5.43 -0.94 -4.90
CA PRO A 63 -5.22 -2.29 -5.41
C PRO A 63 -4.33 -2.32 -6.66
N LEU A 64 -4.27 -1.23 -7.42
CA LEU A 64 -3.49 -1.16 -8.65
C LEU A 64 -1.99 -1.09 -8.35
N ILE A 65 -1.55 -0.18 -7.47
CA ILE A 65 -0.12 -0.03 -7.16
C ILE A 65 0.33 -0.91 -5.99
N GLY A 66 -0.60 -1.27 -5.11
CA GLY A 66 -0.34 -2.02 -3.89
C GLY A 66 -0.12 -1.09 -2.69
N GLU A 67 -0.38 -1.63 -1.51
CA GLU A 67 -0.49 -0.84 -0.27
C GLU A 67 0.82 -0.13 0.12
N LYS A 68 1.97 -0.77 -0.08
CA LYS A 68 3.28 -0.16 0.21
C LYS A 68 3.55 1.07 -0.64
N GLU A 69 3.22 1.03 -1.93
CA GLU A 69 3.42 2.16 -2.84
C GLU A 69 2.35 3.24 -2.63
N TYR A 70 1.14 2.83 -2.25
CA TYR A 70 0.06 3.73 -1.90
C TYR A 70 0.37 4.55 -0.64
N GLN A 71 0.92 3.93 0.41
CA GLN A 71 1.36 4.65 1.61
C GLN A 71 2.49 5.63 1.30
N LYS A 72 3.46 5.26 0.44
CA LYS A 72 4.52 6.17 -0.02
C LYS A 72 3.98 7.35 -0.82
N PHE A 73 2.94 7.12 -1.63
CA PHE A 73 2.25 8.16 -2.39
C PHE A 73 1.51 9.14 -1.47
N LEU A 74 0.82 8.64 -0.43
CA LEU A 74 0.12 9.48 0.55
C LEU A 74 1.08 10.24 1.47
N ASN A 75 2.17 9.59 1.91
CA ASN A 75 3.15 10.12 2.85
C ASN A 75 4.54 10.22 2.19
N PRO A 76 4.76 11.19 1.29
CA PRO A 76 6.04 11.36 0.59
C PRO A 76 7.22 11.71 1.53
N ILE A 77 6.92 12.06 2.79
CA ILE A 77 7.90 12.51 3.79
C ILE A 77 8.91 11.40 4.16
N SER A 78 8.52 10.13 4.10
CA SER A 78 9.38 8.99 4.51
C SER A 78 10.52 8.64 3.53
N VAL A 79 10.63 9.30 2.38
CA VAL A 79 11.71 9.04 1.40
C VAL A 79 12.85 10.06 1.50
N ASN A 80 12.64 11.18 2.21
CA ASN A 80 13.67 12.22 2.38
C ASN A 80 14.42 12.13 3.73
N GLU A 81 14.06 11.20 4.61
CA GLU A 81 14.73 11.04 5.91
C GLU A 81 16.15 10.49 5.82
N GLU A 82 16.58 9.93 4.67
CA GLU A 82 18.00 9.59 4.47
C GLU A 82 18.87 10.80 4.05
N GLN A 83 18.30 12.00 3.85
CA GLN A 83 19.08 13.20 3.44
C GLN A 83 18.79 14.49 4.24
N THR A 84 17.91 14.47 5.24
CA THR A 84 17.63 15.65 6.07
C THR A 84 17.86 15.39 7.55
N GLU A 85 19.10 15.03 7.88
CA GLU A 85 19.73 15.68 9.03
C GLU A 85 19.59 17.20 8.85
N ASN A 86 19.21 17.91 9.91
CA ASN A 86 19.10 19.37 10.04
C ASN A 86 17.67 19.94 10.01
N ARG A 87 17.20 20.21 11.25
CA ARG A 87 16.32 21.31 11.71
C ARG A 87 14.89 20.94 12.16
N THR A 88 14.84 20.42 13.39
CA THR A 88 14.10 21.03 14.52
C THR A 88 12.57 21.07 14.54
N GLU A 89 11.85 20.21 13.82
CA GLU A 89 10.36 20.12 13.94
C GLU A 89 9.79 18.68 14.05
N ASN A 90 10.65 17.65 14.20
CA ASN A 90 10.25 16.26 13.98
C ASN A 90 9.85 15.44 15.21
N ASN A 91 10.08 15.91 16.45
CA ASN A 91 9.92 15.06 17.64
C ASN A 91 8.47 14.57 17.85
N GLU A 92 7.47 15.42 17.66
CA GLU A 92 6.06 15.04 17.87
C GLU A 92 5.55 14.03 16.82
N LYS A 93 6.01 14.14 15.56
CA LYS A 93 5.60 13.24 14.47
C LYS A 93 6.26 11.88 14.60
N THR A 94 7.53 11.83 15.02
CA THR A 94 8.23 10.57 15.28
C THR A 94 7.62 9.81 16.45
N GLU A 95 7.16 10.49 17.50
CA GLU A 95 6.50 9.86 18.64
C GLU A 95 5.15 9.26 18.27
N LEU A 96 4.33 9.95 17.46
CA LEU A 96 3.05 9.43 16.97
C LEU A 96 3.23 8.23 16.03
N ILE A 97 4.20 8.29 15.11
CA ILE A 97 4.51 7.16 14.21
C ILE A 97 5.00 5.95 15.01
N ASN A 98 5.84 6.18 16.03
CA ASN A 98 6.30 5.11 16.90
C ASN A 98 5.16 4.50 17.73
N ALA A 99 4.26 5.32 18.27
CA ALA A 99 3.11 4.84 19.03
C ALA A 99 2.15 3.99 18.18
N VAL A 100 1.91 4.38 16.92
CA VAL A 100 1.07 3.60 15.99
C VAL A 100 1.75 2.27 15.62
N ASN A 101 3.06 2.27 15.38
CA ASN A 101 3.83 1.06 15.09
C ASN A 101 3.83 0.08 16.27
N GLU A 102 3.95 0.59 17.49
CA GLU A 102 3.90 -0.23 18.72
C GLU A 102 2.51 -0.84 18.91
N MET A 103 1.44 -0.07 18.70
CA MET A 103 0.05 -0.55 18.79
C MET A 103 -0.27 -1.64 17.75
N LEU A 104 0.22 -1.49 16.51
CA LEU A 104 0.09 -2.50 15.46
C LEU A 104 0.86 -3.78 15.81
N PHE A 105 2.06 -3.65 16.39
CA PHE A 105 2.88 -4.78 16.79
C PHE A 105 2.28 -5.55 17.97
N GLU A 106 1.72 -4.86 18.96
CA GLU A 106 0.98 -5.49 20.06
C GLU A 106 -0.29 -6.21 19.57
N TRP A 107 -1.03 -5.62 18.63
CA TRP A 107 -2.19 -6.27 18.02
C TRP A 107 -1.79 -7.51 17.22
N MET A 108 -0.66 -7.47 16.50
CA MET A 108 -0.15 -8.65 15.81
C MET A 108 0.31 -9.75 16.78
N LYS A 109 0.87 -9.38 17.94
CA LYS A 109 1.19 -10.31 19.02
C LYS A 109 -0.03 -10.94 19.66
N SER A 110 -1.15 -10.21 19.80
CA SER A 110 -2.37 -10.74 20.41
C SER A 110 -3.05 -11.83 19.57
N SER A 111 -2.70 -11.95 18.28
CA SER A 111 -3.17 -13.04 17.41
C SER A 111 -2.31 -14.32 17.49
N GLY A 112 -1.26 -14.33 18.31
CA GLY A 112 -0.45 -15.51 18.58
C GLY A 112 -1.15 -16.45 19.56
N THR A 113 -1.58 -17.61 19.07
CA THR A 113 -2.19 -18.69 19.87
C THR A 113 -1.42 -18.90 21.18
N THR A 114 -2.03 -18.55 22.32
CA THR A 114 -1.52 -18.97 23.63
C THR A 114 -1.44 -20.49 23.61
N LYS A 115 -0.22 -21.05 23.60
CA LYS A 115 -0.02 -22.50 23.72
C LYS A 115 -0.61 -22.93 25.05
N ASP A 116 -1.80 -23.51 24.98
CA ASP A 116 -2.43 -24.19 26.10
C ASP A 116 -1.40 -25.19 26.67
N PRO A 117 -1.02 -25.10 27.95
CA PRO A 117 -0.08 -26.04 28.57
C PRO A 117 -0.50 -27.51 28.37
N SER A 118 -1.78 -27.78 28.11
CA SER A 118 -2.36 -29.10 27.81
C SER A 118 -1.89 -29.69 26.47
N GLU A 119 -1.45 -28.87 25.49
CA GLU A 119 -0.90 -29.39 24.22
C GLU A 119 0.40 -30.18 24.42
N LYS A 120 1.21 -29.81 25.42
CA LYS A 120 2.46 -30.53 25.73
C LYS A 120 2.18 -31.94 26.23
N GLU A 121 1.05 -32.18 26.89
CA GLU A 121 0.67 -33.51 27.40
C GLU A 121 0.20 -34.43 26.28
N LEU A 122 -0.57 -33.92 25.33
CA LEU A 122 -1.06 -34.69 24.16
C LEU A 122 0.09 -35.15 23.25
N LYS A 123 1.12 -34.31 23.05
CA LYS A 123 2.30 -34.68 22.26
C LYS A 123 3.15 -35.78 22.93
N LYS A 124 3.20 -35.83 24.27
CA LYS A 124 3.89 -36.91 25.00
C LYS A 124 3.16 -38.25 24.86
N ARG A 125 1.82 -38.27 24.87
CA ARG A 125 1.03 -39.50 24.67
C ARG A 125 1.21 -40.07 23.26
N ARG A 126 1.23 -39.22 22.23
CA ARG A 126 1.40 -39.66 20.83
C ARG A 126 2.76 -40.32 20.53
N LYS A 127 3.83 -39.93 21.24
CA LYS A 127 5.16 -40.57 21.09
C LYS A 127 5.28 -41.97 21.71
N LYS A 128 4.37 -42.36 22.61
CA LYS A 128 4.38 -43.70 23.24
C LYS A 128 3.66 -44.78 22.43
N SER A 129 2.96 -44.40 21.36
CA SER A 129 2.17 -45.32 20.52
C SER A 129 2.90 -45.73 19.23
N ARG A 130 4.22 -45.59 19.17
CA ARG A 130 5.05 -45.99 18.04
C ARG A 130 6.18 -46.89 18.50
#